data_AF-A0AAJ8LEI7-F1
#
_entry.id   AF-A0AAJ8LEI7-F1
#
_cell.length_a   1.000
_cell.length_b   1.000
_cell.length_c   1.000
_cell.angle_alpha   90.00
_cell.angle_beta   90.00
_cell.angle_gamma   90.00
#
_symmetry.space_group_name_H-M   'P 1'
#
loop_
_entity.id
_entity.type
_entity.pdbx_description
1 polymer ?
#
loop_
_entity_poly.entity_id
_entity_poly.type
_entity_poly.pdbx_seq_one_letter_code
_entity_poly.pdbx_strand_id
1 'polypeptide(L)'
;MVSPRGTVIASDVFQSGIIMSDTDFGQFERYLGVSGLDMALVGHSYFYHTRRDTLEHIERGSAQHFGSNIMAIVDYLLSPESPLLKREEWSPPDVVYLALYDRLFFKYSMDRADGVYTALAALAAGITLRNLGTKKWKPFVVALIGTPLGMIGGLATANILAAVLSAVGKGQLCWYMLLLQWLRVRSAYLFAFITGMLLIGAVLNEFGRAASGRKDGMALKSAYYLSAIGFMAFAVEGIPAALDIFTPLAGRMGKRKVILGLILFLAGALTVLAGPWYFPYDKMHPKRVGVQYNYNHTSGDHTAHIAFMDRGPVSDIAPSAHARYGNGSPLEHTSLTDYDSDWDVMYPVSSFFDTYRFPIAVDREARDFQWPNMGHYVQEVKWEYGMRDLKLRFDFRGLVWPVLAFEASVLQWSFNFPPPVEKMRHHIKVATAADEPIFDLNLTLRMEPGETLKIHWSAFDLNQMIPGTASRLGPDMPASKLLLDLDEWATEKWNGDLDMVMSGTVCGVINV
;
A
#
# COMPACT_ATOMS: atom_id res chain seq x y z
N MET A 1 -8.49 23.22 -23.02
CA MET A 1 -7.40 22.51 -23.70
C MET A 1 -7.28 21.18 -22.98
N VAL A 2 -7.69 20.07 -23.62
CA VAL A 2 -7.59 18.73 -23.02
C VAL A 2 -6.11 18.37 -22.96
N SER A 3 -5.62 17.90 -21.82
CA SER A 3 -4.25 17.41 -21.64
C SER A 3 -4.29 15.88 -21.50
N PRO A 4 -4.50 15.13 -22.61
CA PRO A 4 -4.65 13.70 -22.53
C PRO A 4 -3.31 13.06 -22.20
N ARG A 5 -3.25 12.45 -21.02
CA ARG A 5 -2.15 11.59 -20.60
C ARG A 5 -2.68 10.16 -20.57
N GLY A 6 -2.20 9.33 -21.50
CA GLY A 6 -2.44 7.89 -21.45
C GLY A 6 -1.16 7.16 -21.05
N THR A 7 -1.29 6.23 -20.11
CA THR A 7 -0.24 5.26 -19.78
C THR A 7 -0.89 3.94 -19.35
N VAL A 8 -0.39 2.82 -19.88
CA VAL A 8 -0.82 1.47 -19.50
C VAL A 8 -0.24 1.02 -18.15
N ILE A 9 0.80 1.70 -17.65
CA ILE A 9 1.62 1.22 -16.53
C ILE A 9 0.76 0.92 -15.29
N ALA A 10 -0.20 1.80 -14.96
CA ALA A 10 -1.08 1.55 -13.82
C ALA A 10 -1.91 0.28 -14.05
N SER A 11 -2.60 0.19 -15.18
CA SER A 11 -3.41 -0.98 -15.57
C SER A 11 -2.59 -2.28 -15.53
N ASP A 12 -1.40 -2.29 -16.13
CA ASP A 12 -0.54 -3.48 -16.19
C ASP A 12 -0.07 -3.89 -14.78
N VAL A 13 0.25 -2.93 -13.92
CA VAL A 13 0.68 -3.22 -12.54
C VAL A 13 -0.48 -3.76 -11.70
N PHE A 14 -1.69 -3.20 -11.83
CA PHE A 14 -2.89 -3.75 -11.17
C PHE A 14 -3.23 -5.15 -11.69
N GLN A 15 -3.22 -5.36 -13.01
CA GLN A 15 -3.49 -6.66 -13.63
C GLN A 15 -2.42 -7.72 -13.33
N SER A 16 -1.17 -7.31 -13.05
CA SER A 16 -0.11 -8.25 -12.68
C SER A 16 -0.35 -8.96 -11.34
N GLY A 17 -1.25 -8.44 -10.50
CA GLY A 17 -1.50 -8.93 -9.14
C GLY A 17 -0.40 -8.58 -8.12
N ILE A 18 0.62 -7.81 -8.52
CA ILE A 18 1.67 -7.33 -7.60
C ILE A 18 1.10 -6.34 -6.58
N ILE A 19 0.14 -5.50 -7.00
CA ILE A 19 -0.63 -4.63 -6.11
C ILE A 19 -1.90 -5.38 -5.71
N MET A 20 -2.03 -5.71 -4.42
CA MET A 20 -3.22 -6.36 -3.85
C MET A 20 -4.33 -5.35 -3.51
N SER A 21 -4.46 -4.29 -4.31
CA SER A 21 -5.51 -3.26 -4.17
C SER A 21 -6.53 -3.44 -5.29
N ASP A 22 -7.78 -3.14 -4.99
CA ASP A 22 -8.90 -3.27 -5.91
C ASP A 22 -9.77 -2.00 -5.87
N THR A 23 -10.67 -1.86 -6.82
CA THR A 23 -11.72 -0.83 -6.83
C THR A 23 -13.08 -1.50 -7.04
N ASP A 24 -14.15 -0.74 -6.90
CA ASP A 24 -15.49 -1.26 -7.19
C ASP A 24 -15.62 -1.75 -8.64
N PHE A 25 -14.78 -1.26 -9.56
CA PHE A 25 -14.77 -1.69 -10.95
C PHE A 25 -14.40 -3.18 -11.11
N GLY A 26 -13.55 -3.72 -10.23
CA GLY A 26 -13.17 -5.14 -10.24
C GLY A 26 -14.37 -6.09 -10.15
N GLN A 27 -15.46 -5.67 -9.49
CA GLN A 27 -16.68 -6.46 -9.41
C GLN A 27 -17.36 -6.64 -10.78
N PHE A 28 -17.36 -5.58 -11.60
CA PHE A 28 -17.96 -5.59 -12.93
C PHE A 28 -17.08 -6.35 -13.93
N GLU A 29 -15.76 -6.13 -13.89
CA GLU A 29 -14.82 -6.82 -14.77
C GLU A 29 -14.82 -8.33 -14.47
N ARG A 30 -14.64 -8.71 -13.21
CA ARG A 30 -14.35 -10.10 -12.82
C ARG A 30 -15.58 -11.00 -12.82
N TYR A 31 -16.73 -10.49 -12.39
CA TYR A 31 -17.94 -11.31 -12.23
C TYR A 31 -18.97 -11.11 -13.35
N LEU A 32 -18.96 -9.95 -14.01
CA LEU A 32 -19.89 -9.66 -15.10
C LEU A 32 -19.22 -9.65 -16.48
N GLY A 33 -17.88 -9.69 -16.55
CA GLY A 33 -17.14 -9.64 -17.81
C GLY A 33 -17.31 -8.31 -18.55
N VAL A 34 -17.59 -7.23 -17.82
CA VAL A 34 -17.87 -5.91 -18.41
C VAL A 34 -16.58 -5.11 -18.54
N SER A 35 -16.27 -4.68 -19.77
CA SER A 35 -15.20 -3.70 -20.02
C SER A 35 -15.65 -2.29 -19.68
N GLY A 36 -14.73 -1.45 -19.22
CA GLY A 36 -15.04 -0.09 -18.76
C GLY A 36 -13.80 0.76 -18.51
N LEU A 37 -14.02 1.98 -18.03
CA LEU A 37 -12.97 2.93 -17.65
C LEU A 37 -13.03 3.16 -16.15
N ASP A 38 -12.03 2.66 -15.43
CA ASP A 38 -11.80 2.99 -14.02
C ASP A 38 -10.92 4.23 -13.92
N MET A 39 -11.44 5.29 -13.30
CA MET A 39 -10.82 6.61 -13.31
C MET A 39 -10.70 7.17 -11.89
N ALA A 40 -9.46 7.39 -11.46
CA ALA A 40 -9.14 8.02 -10.19
C ALA A 40 -8.21 9.22 -10.39
N LEU A 41 -8.36 10.23 -9.53
CA LEU A 41 -7.35 11.27 -9.36
C LEU A 41 -6.25 10.73 -8.46
N VAL A 42 -5.02 10.68 -8.97
CA VAL A 42 -3.86 10.22 -8.20
C VAL A 42 -2.91 11.38 -7.95
N GLY A 43 -2.82 11.79 -6.69
CA GLY A 43 -1.89 12.80 -6.18
C GLY A 43 -1.73 12.61 -4.67
N HIS A 44 -0.58 13.00 -4.11
CA HIS A 44 -0.31 12.93 -2.66
C HIS A 44 -0.75 11.61 -1.99
N SER A 45 -0.47 10.47 -2.61
CA SER A 45 -0.99 9.15 -2.18
C SER A 45 -0.62 8.74 -0.75
N TYR A 46 0.35 9.42 -0.13
CA TYR A 46 0.70 9.26 1.29
C TYR A 46 -0.36 9.86 2.25
N PHE A 47 -1.20 10.78 1.78
CA PHE A 47 -2.36 11.28 2.54
C PHE A 47 -3.57 10.37 2.41
N TYR A 48 -3.61 9.46 1.43
CA TYR A 48 -4.71 8.52 1.26
C TYR A 48 -4.96 7.69 2.53
N HIS A 49 -6.22 7.59 2.95
CA HIS A 49 -6.64 6.96 4.20
C HIS A 49 -6.01 7.56 5.47
N THR A 50 -5.69 8.85 5.45
CA THR A 50 -5.22 9.60 6.63
C THR A 50 -6.11 10.81 6.89
N ARG A 51 -6.00 11.41 8.08
CA ARG A 51 -6.70 12.68 8.40
C ARG A 51 -6.31 13.85 7.51
N ARG A 52 -5.22 13.71 6.75
CA ARG A 52 -4.67 14.73 5.86
C ARG A 52 -5.27 14.68 4.46
N ASP A 53 -6.13 13.70 4.18
CA ASP A 53 -6.90 13.67 2.93
C ASP A 53 -8.00 14.76 2.95
N THR A 54 -7.56 16.00 2.79
CA THR A 54 -8.36 17.21 2.92
C THR A 54 -8.30 18.05 1.65
N LEU A 55 -9.28 18.96 1.51
CA LEU A 55 -9.40 19.85 0.36
C LEU A 55 -8.15 20.73 0.15
N GLU A 56 -7.37 21.01 1.19
CA GLU A 56 -6.16 21.83 1.12
C GLU A 56 -5.05 21.18 0.27
N HIS A 57 -5.05 19.85 0.19
CA HIS A 57 -4.06 19.08 -0.58
C HIS A 57 -4.52 18.72 -2.00
N ILE A 58 -5.72 19.15 -2.38
CA ILE A 58 -6.22 18.96 -3.75
C ILE A 58 -5.62 20.06 -4.65
N GLU A 59 -4.91 19.65 -5.71
CA GLU A 59 -4.38 20.58 -6.69
C GLU A 59 -5.51 21.39 -7.35
N ARG A 60 -5.41 22.73 -7.29
CA ARG A 60 -6.42 23.63 -7.86
C ARG A 60 -6.62 23.34 -9.34
N GLY A 61 -7.89 23.14 -9.73
CA GLY A 61 -8.26 22.82 -11.11
C GLY A 61 -8.37 21.33 -11.41
N SER A 62 -8.00 20.44 -10.48
CA SER A 62 -8.13 18.98 -10.66
C SER A 62 -9.56 18.56 -10.99
N ALA A 63 -10.55 19.08 -10.26
CA ALA A 63 -11.96 18.79 -10.51
C ALA A 63 -12.43 19.27 -11.89
N GLN A 64 -12.02 20.48 -12.30
CA GLN A 64 -12.35 21.01 -13.63
C GLN A 64 -11.69 20.19 -14.74
N HIS A 65 -10.43 19.80 -14.55
CA HIS A 65 -9.69 18.97 -15.49
C HIS A 65 -10.33 17.59 -15.62
N PHE A 66 -10.64 16.94 -14.49
CA PHE A 66 -11.33 15.66 -14.46
C PHE A 66 -12.68 15.76 -15.17
N GLY A 67 -13.53 16.72 -14.80
CA GLY A 67 -14.83 16.94 -15.44
C GLY A 67 -14.73 17.23 -16.94
N SER A 68 -13.72 17.98 -17.39
CA SER A 68 -13.49 18.24 -18.82
C SER A 68 -13.11 16.98 -19.58
N ASN A 69 -12.34 16.07 -18.97
CA ASN A 69 -12.00 14.78 -19.55
C ASN A 69 -13.22 13.86 -19.62
N ILE A 70 -14.01 13.79 -18.54
CA ILE A 70 -15.27 13.02 -18.52
C ILE A 70 -16.21 13.51 -19.61
N MET A 71 -16.42 14.83 -19.73
CA MET A 71 -17.29 15.40 -20.74
C MET A 71 -16.84 15.02 -22.15
N ALA A 72 -15.55 15.15 -22.46
CA ALA A 72 -15.02 14.77 -23.77
C ALA A 72 -15.20 13.27 -24.08
N ILE A 73 -15.07 12.40 -23.07
CA ILE A 73 -15.33 10.96 -23.21
C ILE A 73 -16.82 10.72 -23.48
N VAL A 74 -17.71 11.34 -22.71
CA VAL A 74 -19.16 11.19 -22.87
C VAL A 74 -19.60 11.70 -24.25
N ASP A 75 -19.14 12.87 -24.68
CA ASP A 75 -19.43 13.43 -26.00
C ASP A 75 -19.00 12.47 -27.12
N TYR A 76 -17.81 11.86 -27.01
CA TYR A 76 -17.34 10.86 -27.96
C TYR A 76 -18.20 9.59 -27.93
N LEU A 77 -18.54 9.08 -26.75
CA LEU A 77 -19.37 7.87 -26.60
C LEU A 77 -20.82 8.08 -27.05
N LEU A 78 -21.31 9.32 -27.09
CA LEU A 78 -22.62 9.68 -27.63
C LEU A 78 -22.59 10.07 -29.11
N SER A 79 -21.40 10.24 -29.69
CA SER A 79 -21.24 10.60 -31.11
C SER A 79 -21.58 9.42 -32.05
N PRO A 80 -21.89 9.68 -33.33
CA PRO A 80 -22.05 8.64 -34.35
C PRO A 80 -20.82 7.74 -34.53
N GLU A 81 -19.63 8.22 -34.14
CA GLU A 81 -18.36 7.48 -34.17
C GLU A 81 -18.20 6.53 -32.97
N SER A 82 -19.14 6.53 -32.03
CA SER A 82 -19.06 5.75 -30.79
C SER A 82 -18.89 4.25 -31.06
N PRO A 83 -17.94 3.58 -30.37
CA PRO A 83 -17.81 2.14 -30.44
C PRO A 83 -19.04 1.41 -29.85
N LEU A 84 -19.81 2.07 -28.97
CA LEU A 84 -20.98 1.47 -28.32
C LEU A 84 -22.13 1.16 -29.29
N LEU A 85 -22.15 1.80 -30.46
CA LEU A 85 -23.13 1.53 -31.51
C LEU A 85 -22.87 0.21 -32.25
N LYS A 86 -21.70 -0.40 -32.04
CA LYS A 86 -21.29 -1.66 -32.65
C LYS A 86 -21.11 -2.72 -31.57
N ARG A 87 -21.72 -3.88 -31.77
CA ARG A 87 -21.43 -5.06 -30.96
C ARG A 87 -20.22 -5.76 -31.55
N GLU A 88 -19.05 -5.42 -31.04
CA GLU A 88 -17.81 -6.13 -31.37
C GLU A 88 -17.60 -7.26 -30.37
N GLU A 89 -17.12 -8.41 -30.85
CA GLU A 89 -16.64 -9.46 -29.95
C GLU A 89 -15.38 -8.97 -29.25
N TRP A 90 -15.15 -9.44 -28.03
CA TRP A 90 -13.96 -9.09 -27.29
C TRP A 90 -12.70 -9.52 -28.07
N SER A 91 -11.77 -8.59 -28.25
CA SER A 91 -10.42 -8.87 -28.77
C SER A 91 -9.38 -8.30 -27.80
N PRO A 92 -8.20 -8.95 -27.67
CA PRO A 92 -7.10 -8.40 -26.91
C PRO A 92 -6.71 -6.99 -27.41
N PRO A 93 -6.14 -6.12 -26.55
CA PRO A 93 -5.67 -4.80 -26.97
C PRO A 93 -4.68 -4.91 -28.13
N ASP A 94 -4.95 -4.20 -29.23
CA ASP A 94 -4.16 -4.23 -30.48
C ASP A 94 -3.49 -2.88 -30.80
N VAL A 95 -3.51 -1.97 -29.84
CA VAL A 95 -2.98 -0.60 -29.97
C VAL A 95 -1.86 -0.33 -28.98
N VAL A 96 -0.83 0.34 -29.46
CA VAL A 96 0.22 0.93 -28.63
C VAL A 96 -0.03 2.44 -28.56
N TYR A 97 0.01 2.98 -27.34
CA TYR A 97 -0.11 4.42 -27.13
C TYR A 97 0.88 4.92 -26.09
N LEU A 98 1.32 6.16 -26.25
CA LEU A 98 2.21 6.83 -25.30
C LEU A 98 2.01 8.34 -25.34
N ALA A 99 2.14 8.97 -24.18
CA ALA A 99 2.18 10.42 -24.06
C ALA A 99 3.62 10.90 -23.81
N LEU A 100 4.10 11.84 -24.63
CA LEU A 100 5.42 12.47 -24.49
C LEU A 100 5.27 13.90 -23.96
N TYR A 101 5.95 14.20 -22.86
CA TYR A 101 5.92 15.49 -22.14
C TYR A 101 4.52 15.99 -21.77
N ASP A 102 3.53 15.10 -21.66
CA ASP A 102 2.12 15.45 -21.45
C ASP A 102 1.58 16.46 -22.49
N ARG A 103 2.18 16.48 -23.70
CA ARG A 103 1.82 17.39 -24.81
C ARG A 103 1.57 16.68 -26.14
N LEU A 104 2.30 15.60 -26.40
CA LEU A 104 2.17 14.83 -27.63
C LEU A 104 1.64 13.44 -27.31
N PHE A 105 0.51 13.07 -27.90
CA PHE A 105 -0.08 11.75 -27.75
C PHE A 105 0.12 10.95 -29.04
N PHE A 106 0.82 9.83 -28.96
CA PHE A 106 1.01 8.92 -30.08
C PHE A 106 0.16 7.67 -29.87
N LYS A 107 -0.51 7.23 -30.93
CA LYS A 107 -1.28 5.98 -31.00
C LYS A 107 -1.02 5.30 -32.34
N TYR A 108 -0.71 4.01 -32.32
CA TYR A 108 -0.50 3.19 -33.51
C TYR A 108 -0.87 1.72 -33.23
N SER A 109 -1.06 0.90 -34.26
CA SER A 109 -1.38 -0.53 -34.10
C SER A 109 -0.16 -1.34 -33.67
N MET A 110 -0.39 -2.47 -32.98
CA MET A 110 0.66 -3.42 -32.59
C MET A 110 1.43 -3.94 -33.82
N ASP A 111 0.78 -4.21 -34.95
CA ASP A 111 1.47 -4.63 -36.18
C ASP A 111 2.57 -3.64 -36.62
N ARG A 112 2.27 -2.34 -36.52
CA ARG A 112 3.27 -1.29 -36.81
C ARG A 112 4.35 -1.24 -35.74
N ALA A 113 3.97 -1.46 -34.48
CA ALA A 113 4.90 -1.53 -33.37
C ALA A 113 5.92 -2.65 -33.57
N ASP A 114 5.46 -3.85 -33.93
CA ASP A 114 6.31 -5.02 -34.18
C ASP A 114 7.31 -4.76 -35.30
N GLY A 115 6.86 -4.13 -36.39
CA GLY A 115 7.74 -3.71 -37.47
C GLY A 115 8.82 -2.74 -37.00
N VAL A 116 8.44 -1.72 -36.22
CA VAL A 116 9.37 -0.72 -35.67
C VAL A 116 10.35 -1.36 -34.68
N TYR A 117 9.87 -2.17 -33.74
CA TYR A 117 10.70 -2.85 -32.74
C TYR A 117 11.66 -3.86 -33.37
N THR A 118 11.19 -4.62 -34.36
CA THR A 118 12.03 -5.54 -35.13
C THR A 118 13.10 -4.78 -35.90
N ALA A 119 12.76 -3.68 -36.55
CA ALA A 119 13.73 -2.85 -37.27
C ALA A 119 14.78 -2.25 -36.33
N LEU A 120 14.37 -1.74 -35.16
CA LEU A 120 15.29 -1.23 -34.14
C LEU A 120 16.20 -2.32 -33.58
N ALA A 121 15.66 -3.51 -33.29
CA ALA A 121 16.41 -4.65 -32.82
C ALA A 121 17.41 -5.14 -33.89
N ALA A 122 16.99 -5.24 -35.14
CA ALA A 122 17.84 -5.62 -36.26
C ALA A 122 18.95 -4.59 -36.52
N LEU A 123 18.63 -3.29 -36.41
CA LEU A 123 19.61 -2.22 -36.51
C LEU A 123 20.64 -2.29 -35.37
N ALA A 124 20.19 -2.45 -34.13
CA ALA A 124 21.06 -2.61 -32.96
C ALA A 124 21.95 -3.86 -33.10
N ALA A 125 21.39 -4.99 -33.53
CA ALA A 125 22.13 -6.22 -33.80
C ALA A 125 23.12 -6.04 -34.94
N GLY A 126 22.74 -5.39 -36.04
CA GLY A 126 23.60 -5.10 -37.18
C GLY A 126 24.77 -4.19 -36.83
N ILE A 127 24.53 -3.12 -36.07
CA ILE A 127 25.59 -2.22 -35.55
C ILE A 127 26.52 -3.00 -34.61
N THR A 128 25.96 -3.85 -33.75
CA THR A 128 26.72 -4.67 -32.80
C THR A 128 27.62 -5.66 -33.54
N LEU A 129 27.06 -6.46 -34.46
CA LEU A 129 27.77 -7.44 -35.27
C LEU A 129 28.84 -6.81 -36.16
N ARG A 130 28.55 -5.66 -36.79
CA ARG A 130 29.53 -4.90 -37.58
C ARG A 130 30.72 -4.44 -36.75
N ASN A 131 30.50 -4.09 -35.49
CA ASN A 131 31.52 -3.60 -34.58
C ASN A 131 32.24 -4.72 -33.80
N LEU A 132 31.76 -5.96 -33.91
CA LEU A 132 32.33 -7.14 -33.28
C LEU A 132 33.50 -7.70 -34.10
N GLY A 133 34.73 -7.36 -33.68
CA GLY A 133 35.95 -7.99 -34.18
C GLY A 133 36.43 -9.14 -33.29
N THR A 134 37.38 -9.94 -33.78
CA THR A 134 37.99 -11.08 -33.04
C THR A 134 38.54 -10.69 -31.67
N LYS A 135 39.02 -9.45 -31.50
CA LYS A 135 39.54 -8.91 -30.23
C LYS A 135 38.46 -8.38 -29.27
N LYS A 136 37.21 -8.19 -29.73
CA LYS A 136 36.10 -7.58 -28.97
C LYS A 136 35.01 -8.58 -28.53
N TRP A 137 35.10 -9.84 -28.97
CA TRP A 137 34.15 -10.90 -28.60
C TRP A 137 34.11 -11.18 -27.08
N LYS A 138 35.26 -11.25 -26.41
CA LYS A 138 35.32 -11.50 -24.96
C LYS A 138 34.63 -10.39 -24.13
N PRO A 139 34.92 -9.09 -24.31
CA PRO A 139 34.16 -8.01 -23.66
C PRO A 139 32.66 -8.03 -23.99
N PHE A 140 32.28 -8.38 -25.22
CA PHE A 140 30.89 -8.48 -25.63
C PHE A 140 30.15 -9.59 -24.87
N VAL A 141 30.72 -10.80 -24.76
CA VAL A 141 30.14 -11.90 -23.97
C VAL A 141 30.06 -11.54 -22.49
N VAL A 142 31.08 -10.88 -21.96
CA VAL A 142 31.07 -10.38 -20.57
C VAL A 142 29.98 -9.33 -20.37
N ALA A 143 29.72 -8.44 -21.32
CA ALA A 143 28.62 -7.48 -21.22
C ALA A 143 27.24 -8.15 -21.39
N LEU A 144 27.11 -9.06 -22.35
CA LEU A 144 25.86 -9.78 -22.64
C LEU A 144 25.38 -10.61 -21.45
N ILE A 145 26.31 -11.23 -20.70
CA ILE A 145 26.01 -12.03 -19.50
C ILE A 145 26.04 -11.14 -18.25
N GLY A 146 27.04 -10.27 -18.15
CA GLY A 146 27.28 -9.42 -16.99
C GLY A 146 26.22 -8.35 -16.77
N THR A 147 25.60 -7.81 -17.82
CA THR A 147 24.51 -6.82 -17.69
C THR A 147 23.25 -7.45 -17.07
N PRO A 148 22.71 -8.58 -17.57
CA PRO A 148 21.61 -9.28 -16.89
C PRO A 148 21.97 -9.72 -15.46
N LEU A 149 23.17 -10.30 -15.25
CA LEU A 149 23.60 -10.68 -13.90
C LEU A 149 23.75 -9.48 -12.96
N GLY A 150 24.20 -8.33 -13.48
CA GLY A 150 24.27 -7.08 -12.74
C GLY A 150 22.88 -6.54 -12.38
N MET A 151 21.90 -6.65 -13.28
CA MET A 151 20.51 -6.30 -12.99
C MET A 151 19.92 -7.21 -11.91
N ILE A 152 20.13 -8.53 -12.01
CA ILE A 152 19.72 -9.51 -10.99
C ILE A 152 20.41 -9.23 -9.66
N GLY A 153 21.73 -8.96 -9.67
CA GLY A 153 22.50 -8.62 -8.48
C GLY A 153 22.06 -7.31 -7.83
N GLY A 154 21.70 -6.32 -8.64
CA GLY A 154 21.12 -5.05 -8.19
C GLY A 154 19.76 -5.25 -7.53
N LEU A 155 18.87 -6.02 -8.16
CA LEU A 155 17.58 -6.39 -7.59
C LEU A 155 17.75 -7.16 -6.28
N ALA A 156 18.64 -8.15 -6.24
CA ALA A 156 18.93 -8.93 -5.03
C ALA A 156 19.47 -8.04 -3.91
N THR A 157 20.43 -7.16 -4.22
CA THR A 157 21.03 -6.25 -3.22
C THR A 157 20.01 -5.25 -2.68
N ALA A 158 19.15 -4.69 -3.54
CA ALA A 158 18.08 -3.79 -3.13
C ALA A 158 17.07 -4.48 -2.20
N ASN A 159 16.70 -5.73 -2.51
CA ASN A 159 15.79 -6.52 -1.67
C ASN A 159 16.45 -6.97 -0.35
N ILE A 160 17.73 -7.34 -0.36
CA ILE A 160 18.49 -7.67 0.87
C ILE A 160 18.57 -6.42 1.76
N LEU A 161 18.87 -5.26 1.19
CA LEU A 161 18.89 -4.00 1.94
C LEU A 161 17.51 -3.68 2.51
N ALA A 162 16.45 -3.80 1.71
CA ALA A 162 15.08 -3.60 2.17
C ALA A 162 14.70 -4.58 3.29
N ALA A 163 15.11 -5.85 3.20
CA ALA A 163 14.89 -6.86 4.22
C ALA A 163 15.63 -6.52 5.52
N VAL A 164 16.91 -6.11 5.45
CA VAL A 164 17.69 -5.67 6.61
C VAL A 164 17.06 -4.45 7.26
N LEU A 165 16.71 -3.42 6.48
CA LEU A 165 16.04 -2.22 6.96
C LEU A 165 14.67 -2.55 7.58
N SER A 166 13.91 -3.45 6.98
CA SER A 166 12.63 -3.92 7.52
C SER A 166 12.80 -4.67 8.84
N ALA A 167 13.82 -5.53 8.95
CA ALA A 167 14.14 -6.28 10.16
C ALA A 167 14.55 -5.37 11.34
N VAL A 168 15.17 -4.22 11.07
CA VAL A 168 15.51 -3.22 12.10
C VAL A 168 14.43 -2.14 12.30
N GLY A 169 13.22 -2.35 11.77
CA GLY A 169 12.10 -1.41 11.94
C GLY A 169 12.27 -0.10 11.18
N LYS A 170 13.00 -0.09 10.07
CA LYS A 170 13.24 1.08 9.20
C LYS A 170 12.82 0.83 7.74
N GLY A 171 11.91 -0.13 7.51
CA GLY A 171 11.49 -0.55 6.17
C GLY A 171 10.86 0.55 5.30
N GLN A 172 10.46 1.68 5.89
CA GLN A 172 9.82 2.81 5.21
C GLN A 172 10.79 3.89 4.71
N LEU A 173 12.11 3.64 4.68
CA LEU A 173 13.15 4.56 4.16
C LEU A 173 13.06 4.87 2.64
N CYS A 174 11.86 4.80 2.05
CA CYS A 174 11.54 4.97 0.63
C CYS A 174 11.68 6.40 0.10
N TRP A 175 12.08 7.38 0.92
CA TRP A 175 12.23 8.80 0.51
C TRP A 175 13.20 9.03 -0.64
N TYR A 176 14.13 8.10 -0.90
CA TYR A 176 14.98 8.20 -2.09
C TYR A 176 14.15 8.14 -3.38
N MET A 177 13.00 7.46 -3.41
CA MET A 177 12.06 7.48 -4.52
C MET A 177 11.28 8.81 -4.57
N LEU A 178 11.08 9.47 -3.43
CA LEU A 178 10.34 10.73 -3.30
C LEU A 178 11.17 11.96 -3.66
N LEU A 179 12.49 11.97 -3.44
CA LEU A 179 13.39 12.99 -3.99
C LEU A 179 13.27 13.03 -5.53
N LEU A 180 13.20 11.84 -6.16
CA LEU A 180 13.01 11.71 -7.61
C LEU A 180 11.61 12.17 -8.05
N GLN A 181 10.60 11.94 -7.22
CA GLN A 181 9.23 12.39 -7.46
C GLN A 181 9.03 13.90 -7.26
N TRP A 182 9.73 14.52 -6.31
CA TRP A 182 9.80 15.97 -6.12
C TRP A 182 10.44 16.68 -7.33
N LEU A 183 11.44 16.04 -7.93
CA LEU A 183 12.01 16.43 -9.23
C LEU A 183 11.11 16.09 -10.44
N ARG A 184 9.88 15.61 -10.20
CA ARG A 184 8.88 15.18 -11.20
C ARG A 184 9.33 14.03 -12.11
N VAL A 185 10.29 13.23 -11.66
CA VAL A 185 10.84 12.14 -12.47
C VAL A 185 10.24 10.82 -12.00
N ARG A 186 9.19 10.40 -12.71
CA ARG A 186 8.55 9.10 -12.44
C ARG A 186 9.48 7.97 -12.88
N SER A 187 9.51 6.89 -12.11
CA SER A 187 10.48 5.78 -12.22
C SER A 187 10.64 5.21 -13.64
N ALA A 188 9.56 5.09 -14.41
CA ALA A 188 9.62 4.62 -15.81
C ALA A 188 10.27 5.63 -16.78
N TYR A 189 10.11 6.93 -16.55
CA TYR A 189 10.80 7.96 -17.35
C TYR A 189 12.30 7.93 -17.09
N LEU A 190 12.74 7.54 -15.90
CA LEU A 190 14.15 7.45 -15.58
C LEU A 190 14.85 6.37 -16.43
N PHE A 191 14.28 5.17 -16.49
CA PHE A 191 14.82 4.09 -17.32
C PHE A 191 14.70 4.37 -18.82
N ALA A 192 13.59 4.96 -19.27
CA ALA A 192 13.40 5.35 -20.67
C ALA A 192 14.33 6.50 -21.11
N PHE A 193 14.54 7.50 -20.24
CA PHE A 193 15.46 8.61 -20.46
C PHE A 193 16.91 8.15 -20.47
N ILE A 194 17.31 7.30 -19.51
CA ILE A 194 18.67 6.71 -19.45
C ILE A 194 18.93 5.88 -20.71
N THR A 195 18.00 4.99 -21.08
CA THR A 195 18.13 4.15 -22.27
C THR A 195 18.14 4.97 -23.55
N GLY A 196 17.29 6.00 -23.64
CA GLY A 196 17.22 6.91 -24.78
C GLY A 196 18.48 7.76 -24.97
N MET A 197 19.07 8.28 -23.88
CA MET A 197 20.32 9.05 -23.95
C MET A 197 21.51 8.16 -24.31
N LEU A 198 21.57 6.94 -23.79
CA LEU A 198 22.58 5.94 -24.18
C LEU A 198 22.46 5.58 -25.67
N LEU A 199 21.23 5.42 -26.17
CA LEU A 199 20.96 5.13 -27.58
C LEU A 199 21.37 6.29 -28.48
N ILE A 200 21.02 7.54 -28.13
CA ILE A 200 21.40 8.74 -28.89
C ILE A 200 22.93 8.91 -28.90
N GLY A 201 23.59 8.73 -27.75
CA GLY A 201 25.04 8.78 -27.65
C GLY A 201 25.73 7.71 -28.50
N ALA A 202 25.18 6.49 -28.52
CA ALA A 202 25.68 5.41 -29.38
C ALA A 202 25.48 5.70 -30.87
N VAL A 203 24.31 6.20 -31.26
CA VAL A 203 23.97 6.53 -32.66
C VAL A 203 24.84 7.70 -33.18
N LEU A 204 24.95 8.79 -32.43
CA LEU A 204 25.78 9.94 -32.82
C LEU A 204 27.28 9.57 -32.91
N ASN A 205 27.75 8.69 -32.03
CA ASN A 205 29.11 8.16 -32.10
C ASN A 205 29.34 7.34 -33.38
N GLU A 206 28.40 6.48 -33.79
CA GLU A 206 28.51 5.72 -35.03
C GLU A 206 28.41 6.60 -36.28
N PHE A 207 27.55 7.63 -36.29
CA PHE A 207 27.51 8.62 -37.37
C PHE A 207 28.82 9.41 -37.48
N GLY A 208 29.39 9.85 -36.35
CA GLY A 208 30.69 10.51 -36.33
C GLY A 208 31.82 9.62 -36.87
N ARG A 209 31.80 8.32 -36.55
CA ARG A 209 32.77 7.34 -37.08
C ARG A 209 32.61 7.10 -38.57
N ALA A 210 31.36 7.01 -39.05
CA ALA A 210 31.06 6.87 -40.47
C ALA A 210 31.52 8.08 -41.28
N ALA A 211 31.39 9.29 -40.73
CA ALA A 211 31.83 10.53 -41.35
C ALA A 211 33.36 10.75 -41.29
N SER A 212 34.04 10.30 -40.23
CA SER A 212 35.46 10.61 -40.00
C SER A 212 36.45 9.52 -40.43
N GLY A 213 35.98 8.36 -40.89
CA GLY A 213 36.82 7.27 -41.43
C GLY A 213 37.80 6.58 -40.46
N ARG A 214 37.78 6.90 -39.15
CA ARG A 214 38.72 6.35 -38.15
C ARG A 214 38.24 4.98 -37.62
N LYS A 215 39.15 4.00 -37.57
CA LYS A 215 38.87 2.60 -37.17
C LYS A 215 39.20 2.25 -35.71
N ASP A 216 39.92 3.09 -34.97
CA ASP A 216 40.39 2.74 -33.61
C ASP A 216 39.71 3.52 -32.48
N GLY A 217 39.27 2.75 -31.46
CA GLY A 217 38.84 3.20 -30.14
C GLY A 217 37.42 3.78 -30.06
N MET A 218 36.64 3.39 -29.04
CA MET A 218 35.47 4.19 -28.63
C MET A 218 35.98 5.59 -28.31
N ALA A 219 35.47 6.62 -29.00
CA ALA A 219 35.71 7.99 -28.58
C ALA A 219 34.98 8.18 -27.24
N LEU A 220 35.72 8.04 -26.14
CA LEU A 220 35.31 8.24 -24.75
C LEU A 220 34.65 9.62 -24.49
N LYS A 221 34.53 10.47 -25.52
CA LYS A 221 34.00 11.83 -25.42
C LYS A 221 32.54 11.93 -25.86
N SER A 222 32.11 11.28 -26.94
CA SER A 222 30.74 11.41 -27.45
C SER A 222 29.75 10.47 -26.72
N ALA A 223 30.11 9.20 -26.56
CA ALA A 223 29.28 8.21 -25.86
C ALA A 223 29.23 8.42 -24.34
N TYR A 224 30.22 9.13 -23.78
CA TYR A 224 30.34 9.35 -22.34
C TYR A 224 30.06 10.79 -21.93
N TYR A 225 30.43 11.86 -22.67
CA TYR A 225 30.08 13.23 -22.21
C TYR A 225 28.62 13.58 -22.41
N LEU A 226 27.96 13.19 -23.52
CA LEU A 226 26.52 13.44 -23.68
C LEU A 226 25.70 12.61 -22.69
N SER A 227 26.07 11.34 -22.53
CA SER A 227 25.52 10.48 -21.48
C SER A 227 25.83 11.06 -20.10
N ALA A 228 27.03 11.59 -19.86
CA ALA A 228 27.43 12.24 -18.61
C ALA A 228 26.74 13.58 -18.36
N ILE A 229 26.25 14.29 -19.38
CA ILE A 229 25.43 15.50 -19.20
C ILE A 229 23.99 15.11 -18.81
N GLY A 230 23.45 14.05 -19.42
CA GLY A 230 22.16 13.45 -19.01
C GLY A 230 22.23 12.78 -17.63
N PHE A 231 23.36 12.11 -17.32
CA PHE A 231 23.68 11.63 -15.97
C PHE A 231 23.93 12.80 -15.02
N MET A 232 24.66 13.87 -15.40
CA MET A 232 24.90 15.03 -14.53
C MET A 232 23.58 15.67 -14.11
N ALA A 233 22.61 15.85 -15.01
CA ALA A 233 21.31 16.40 -14.63
C ALA A 233 20.55 15.58 -13.56
N PHE A 234 20.89 14.31 -13.34
CA PHE A 234 20.21 13.41 -12.41
C PHE A 234 21.07 12.91 -11.25
N ALA A 235 22.37 12.81 -11.50
CA ALA A 235 23.37 12.32 -10.58
C ALA A 235 24.01 13.46 -9.79
N VAL A 236 23.76 14.74 -10.11
CA VAL A 236 24.49 15.93 -9.62
C VAL A 236 24.67 16.03 -8.09
N GLU A 237 24.03 15.23 -7.25
CA GLU A 237 24.40 15.17 -5.84
C GLU A 237 25.02 13.86 -5.32
N GLY A 238 24.57 12.67 -5.74
CA GLY A 238 25.00 11.43 -5.07
C GLY A 238 26.25 10.76 -5.66
N ILE A 239 26.33 10.68 -6.98
CA ILE A 239 27.29 9.82 -7.68
C ILE A 239 28.58 10.56 -8.08
N PRO A 240 28.56 11.84 -8.52
CA PRO A 240 29.76 12.67 -8.69
C PRO A 240 30.47 12.91 -7.37
N ALA A 241 29.77 13.14 -6.25
CA ALA A 241 30.43 13.25 -4.94
C ALA A 241 31.18 11.96 -4.56
N ALA A 242 30.57 10.78 -4.79
CA ALA A 242 31.23 9.50 -4.58
C ALA A 242 32.36 9.26 -5.60
N LEU A 243 32.16 9.52 -6.89
CA LEU A 243 33.17 9.30 -7.92
C LEU A 243 34.32 10.32 -7.85
N ASP A 244 34.08 11.58 -7.48
CA ASP A 244 35.11 12.61 -7.30
C ASP A 244 35.97 12.35 -6.06
N ILE A 245 35.40 11.75 -5.01
CA ILE A 245 36.16 11.31 -3.84
C ILE A 245 36.92 10.01 -4.16
N PHE A 246 36.25 8.99 -4.68
CA PHE A 246 36.79 7.62 -4.75
C PHE A 246 37.59 7.30 -6.02
N THR A 247 37.37 7.98 -7.15
CA THR A 247 38.12 7.74 -8.40
C THR A 247 39.59 8.19 -8.31
N PRO A 248 39.93 9.36 -7.73
CA PRO A 248 41.32 9.73 -7.46
C PRO A 248 41.99 8.83 -6.42
N LEU A 249 41.24 8.40 -5.40
CA LEU A 249 41.72 7.47 -4.36
C LEU A 249 42.01 6.08 -4.93
N ALA A 250 41.27 5.62 -5.94
CA ALA A 250 41.46 4.29 -6.54
C ALA A 250 42.76 4.20 -7.34
N GLY A 251 43.12 5.30 -8.01
CA GLY A 251 44.40 5.44 -8.70
C GLY A 251 45.60 5.60 -7.76
N ARG A 252 45.42 6.20 -6.56
CA ARG A 252 46.52 6.51 -5.63
C ARG A 252 46.72 5.49 -4.49
N MET A 253 45.66 4.84 -4.01
CA MET A 253 45.67 3.96 -2.84
C MET A 253 45.45 2.47 -3.15
N GLY A 254 45.16 2.15 -4.41
CA GLY A 254 44.90 0.79 -4.89
C GLY A 254 43.45 0.33 -4.68
N LYS A 255 42.95 -0.45 -5.64
CA LYS A 255 41.53 -0.88 -5.73
C LYS A 255 40.97 -1.49 -4.44
N ARG A 256 41.77 -2.27 -3.70
CA ARG A 256 41.35 -2.90 -2.43
C ARG A 256 41.03 -1.88 -1.33
N LYS A 257 41.79 -0.78 -1.22
CA LYS A 257 41.57 0.24 -0.18
C LYS A 257 40.35 1.10 -0.48
N VAL A 258 40.05 1.35 -1.76
CA VAL A 258 38.83 2.06 -2.16
C VAL A 258 37.59 1.20 -1.99
N ILE A 259 37.66 -0.09 -2.33
CA ILE A 259 36.56 -1.02 -2.03
C ILE A 259 36.29 -1.06 -0.52
N LEU A 260 37.33 -1.13 0.30
CA LEU A 260 37.18 -1.08 1.75
C LEU A 260 36.57 0.24 2.23
N GLY A 261 37.01 1.38 1.69
CA GLY A 261 36.44 2.70 2.00
C GLY A 261 34.97 2.83 1.62
N LEU A 262 34.57 2.28 0.47
CA LEU A 262 33.17 2.22 0.05
C LEU A 262 32.34 1.35 0.99
N ILE A 263 32.85 0.17 1.36
CA ILE A 263 32.19 -0.72 2.32
C ILE A 263 32.01 -0.01 3.67
N LEU A 264 33.04 0.68 4.17
CA LEU A 264 32.97 1.43 5.43
C LEU A 264 32.01 2.62 5.36
N PHE A 265 31.97 3.34 4.23
CA PHE A 265 31.02 4.43 4.01
C PHE A 265 29.58 3.92 3.96
N LEU A 266 29.32 2.86 3.20
CA LEU A 266 28.02 2.19 3.17
C LEU A 266 27.63 1.67 4.56
N ALA A 267 28.55 1.03 5.29
CA ALA A 267 28.31 0.58 6.65
C ALA A 267 27.99 1.73 7.62
N GLY A 268 28.69 2.86 7.49
CA GLY A 268 28.44 4.08 8.27
C GLY A 268 27.08 4.69 7.97
N ALA A 269 26.73 4.86 6.69
CA ALA A 269 25.41 5.34 6.27
C ALA A 269 24.29 4.41 6.77
N LEU A 270 24.47 3.09 6.66
CA LEU A 270 23.54 2.11 7.20
C LEU A 270 23.42 2.20 8.72
N THR A 271 24.52 2.44 9.44
CA THR A 271 24.51 2.59 10.90
C THR A 271 23.75 3.85 11.32
N VAL A 272 23.91 4.96 10.60
CA VAL A 272 23.16 6.20 10.86
C VAL A 272 21.67 6.01 10.61
N LEU A 273 21.30 5.39 9.49
CA LEU A 273 19.89 5.16 9.12
C LEU A 273 19.21 4.07 9.98
N ALA A 274 19.97 3.07 10.42
CA ALA A 274 19.51 2.04 11.37
C ALA A 274 19.57 2.50 12.83
N GLY A 275 20.11 3.69 13.10
CA GLY A 275 20.29 4.21 14.45
C GLY A 275 18.95 4.38 15.19
N PRO A 276 18.91 4.12 16.52
CA PRO A 276 17.71 4.31 17.33
C PRO A 276 17.28 5.77 17.43
N TRP A 277 18.20 6.72 17.23
CA TRP A 277 17.94 8.17 17.24
C TRP A 277 17.18 8.68 16.02
N TYR A 278 17.16 7.93 14.92
CA TYR A 278 16.53 8.37 13.68
C TYR A 278 15.05 8.00 13.67
N PHE A 279 14.15 8.97 13.87
CA PHE A 279 12.72 8.76 13.69
C PHE A 279 12.38 8.98 12.20
N PRO A 280 11.95 7.94 11.48
CA PRO A 280 11.77 8.04 10.04
C PRO A 280 10.47 8.78 9.66
N TYR A 281 9.52 8.94 10.58
CA TYR A 281 8.23 9.54 10.29
C TYR A 281 8.26 11.06 10.43
N ASP A 282 7.42 11.72 9.64
CA ASP A 282 7.23 13.16 9.68
C ASP A 282 5.77 13.51 9.35
N LYS A 283 5.43 14.80 9.35
CA LYS A 283 4.10 15.26 8.94
C LYS A 283 3.71 14.77 7.54
N MET A 284 4.61 14.68 6.58
CA MET A 284 4.22 14.24 5.23
C MET A 284 4.05 12.72 5.15
N HIS A 285 4.67 11.98 6.06
CA HIS A 285 4.71 10.52 6.12
C HIS A 285 4.48 10.05 7.57
N PRO A 286 3.26 10.25 8.09
CA PRO A 286 3.00 10.00 9.49
C PRO A 286 3.00 8.50 9.80
N LYS A 287 3.33 8.15 11.05
CA LYS A 287 3.21 6.78 11.53
C LYS A 287 1.74 6.46 11.82
N ARG A 288 1.23 5.38 11.25
CA ARG A 288 -0.15 4.94 11.51
C ARG A 288 -0.27 4.23 12.85
N VAL A 289 -1.16 4.74 13.69
CA VAL A 289 -1.43 4.20 15.03
C VAL A 289 -2.94 4.00 15.19
N GLY A 290 -3.34 2.76 15.46
CA GLY A 290 -4.70 2.43 15.86
C GLY A 290 -4.84 2.52 17.38
N VAL A 291 -5.91 3.13 17.91
CA VAL A 291 -6.20 3.07 19.35
C VAL A 291 -7.66 2.69 19.58
N GLN A 292 -7.91 1.75 20.48
CA GLN A 292 -9.27 1.46 20.94
C GLN A 292 -9.40 1.74 22.42
N TYR A 293 -10.47 2.44 22.78
CA TYR A 293 -11.06 2.29 24.11
C TYR A 293 -12.06 1.16 24.00
N ASN A 294 -11.78 0.01 24.60
CA ASN A 294 -12.63 -1.17 24.51
C ASN A 294 -13.40 -1.39 25.81
N TYR A 295 -14.73 -1.44 25.73
CA TYR A 295 -15.62 -1.86 26.80
C TYR A 295 -16.17 -3.26 26.53
N ASN A 296 -15.96 -4.19 27.46
CA ASN A 296 -16.42 -5.57 27.34
C ASN A 296 -17.73 -5.78 28.13
N HIS A 297 -18.84 -6.01 27.43
CA HIS A 297 -20.16 -6.26 28.03
C HIS A 297 -20.23 -7.56 28.86
N THR A 298 -19.32 -8.52 28.63
CA THR A 298 -19.30 -9.80 29.37
C THR A 298 -18.56 -9.68 30.69
N SER A 299 -17.43 -8.98 30.74
CA SER A 299 -16.64 -8.83 31.98
C SER A 299 -16.89 -7.50 32.71
N GLY A 300 -17.39 -6.48 32.02
CA GLY A 300 -17.49 -5.11 32.51
C GLY A 300 -16.17 -4.34 32.49
N ASP A 301 -15.12 -4.89 31.87
CA ASP A 301 -13.79 -4.29 31.86
C ASP A 301 -13.65 -3.17 30.82
N HIS A 302 -12.83 -2.19 31.15
CA HIS A 302 -12.43 -1.09 30.27
C HIS A 302 -10.92 -1.20 30.00
N THR A 303 -10.56 -1.31 28.72
CA THR A 303 -9.17 -1.56 28.30
C THR A 303 -8.78 -0.63 27.16
N ALA A 304 -7.57 -0.10 27.20
CA ALA A 304 -6.97 0.63 26.10
C ALA A 304 -6.17 -0.36 25.26
N HIS A 305 -6.34 -0.31 23.95
CA HIS A 305 -5.55 -1.07 23.00
C HIS A 305 -4.85 -0.12 22.05
N ILE A 306 -3.59 -0.39 21.75
CA ILE A 306 -2.77 0.40 20.81
C ILE A 306 -2.22 -0.58 19.78
N ALA A 307 -2.41 -0.27 18.50
CA ALA A 307 -1.98 -1.11 17.38
C ALA A 307 -1.11 -0.33 16.40
N PHE A 308 -0.14 -1.00 15.81
CA PHE A 308 0.73 -0.45 14.77
C PHE A 308 0.65 -1.34 13.52
N MET A 309 0.29 -0.72 12.39
CA MET A 309 0.34 -1.37 11.07
C MET A 309 1.73 -1.25 10.43
N ASP A 310 2.42 -0.13 10.71
CA ASP A 310 3.71 0.19 10.11
C ASP A 310 4.87 -0.30 10.98
N ARG A 311 5.82 -1.01 10.37
CA ARG A 311 7.10 -1.35 11.02
C ARG A 311 7.91 -0.08 11.25
N GLY A 312 8.40 0.09 12.48
CA GLY A 312 8.95 1.36 12.92
C GLY A 312 9.42 1.30 14.36
N PRO A 313 10.18 2.28 14.87
CA PRO A 313 10.28 2.47 16.32
C PRO A 313 8.88 2.73 16.90
N VAL A 314 8.40 1.77 17.70
CA VAL A 314 7.12 1.83 18.45
C VAL A 314 7.35 2.01 19.96
N SER A 315 8.61 1.88 20.40
CA SER A 315 8.99 1.71 21.80
C SER A 315 8.67 2.88 22.71
N ASP A 316 8.41 4.08 22.19
CA ASP A 316 8.02 5.24 23.01
C ASP A 316 6.51 5.49 22.98
N ILE A 317 5.77 4.98 21.99
CA ILE A 317 4.36 5.38 21.78
C ILE A 317 3.45 4.70 22.80
N ALA A 318 3.39 3.37 22.81
CA ALA A 318 2.54 2.64 23.74
C ALA A 318 2.95 2.87 25.21
N PRO A 319 4.26 2.87 25.57
CA PRO A 319 4.68 3.19 26.94
C PRO A 319 4.34 4.62 27.37
N SER A 320 4.42 5.61 26.47
CA SER A 320 4.05 6.99 26.83
C SER A 320 2.55 7.14 27.06
N ALA A 321 1.71 6.48 26.26
CA ALA A 321 0.27 6.46 26.48
C ALA A 321 -0.07 5.72 27.78
N HIS A 322 0.57 4.57 28.04
CA HIS A 322 0.41 3.82 29.28
C HIS A 322 0.83 4.62 30.52
N ALA A 323 1.94 5.34 30.46
CA ALA A 323 2.38 6.21 31.57
C ALA A 323 1.34 7.28 31.92
N ARG A 324 0.56 7.73 30.95
CA ARG A 324 -0.50 8.74 31.13
C ARG A 324 -1.83 8.13 31.58
N TYR A 325 -2.25 7.01 30.99
CA TYR A 325 -3.61 6.48 31.14
C TYR A 325 -3.70 5.13 31.89
N GLY A 326 -2.59 4.42 32.07
CA GLY A 326 -2.57 3.08 32.66
C GLY A 326 -2.64 3.06 34.19
N ASN A 327 -2.39 4.20 34.87
CA ASN A 327 -2.55 4.33 36.33
C ASN A 327 -1.85 3.21 37.14
N GLY A 328 -0.65 2.81 36.73
CA GLY A 328 0.13 1.74 37.39
C GLY A 328 -0.27 0.31 37.03
N SER A 329 -1.22 0.11 36.10
CA SER A 329 -1.52 -1.21 35.52
C SER A 329 -0.30 -1.77 34.76
N PRO A 330 -0.24 -3.09 34.48
CA PRO A 330 0.73 -3.60 33.53
C PRO A 330 0.41 -3.12 32.10
N LEU A 331 1.47 -2.89 31.32
CA LEU A 331 1.40 -2.77 29.87
C LEU A 331 1.73 -4.13 29.26
N GLU A 332 0.77 -4.71 28.56
CA GLU A 332 0.92 -6.01 27.92
C GLU A 332 1.18 -5.82 26.43
N HIS A 333 2.23 -6.48 25.93
CA HIS A 333 2.41 -6.68 24.49
C HIS A 333 1.58 -7.89 24.07
N THR A 334 0.72 -7.72 23.07
CA THR A 334 -0.23 -8.75 22.63
C THR A 334 0.13 -9.25 21.23
N SER A 335 0.12 -10.57 21.07
CA SER A 335 0.28 -11.24 19.77
C SER A 335 -1.10 -11.70 19.32
N LEU A 336 -1.64 -11.08 18.27
CA LEU A 336 -2.93 -11.47 17.73
C LEU A 336 -2.80 -12.79 16.96
N THR A 337 -3.55 -13.78 17.40
CA THR A 337 -3.84 -15.01 16.66
C THR A 337 -5.23 -14.91 16.04
N ASP A 338 -5.58 -15.85 15.16
CA ASP A 338 -6.95 -15.96 14.65
C ASP A 338 -8.00 -16.18 15.76
N TYR A 339 -7.58 -16.48 17.00
CA TYR A 339 -8.44 -16.75 18.15
C TYR A 339 -8.53 -15.58 19.15
N ASP A 340 -7.76 -14.52 18.95
CA ASP A 340 -7.83 -13.31 19.78
C ASP A 340 -8.91 -12.38 19.27
N SER A 341 -9.77 -11.87 20.17
CA SER A 341 -10.95 -11.08 19.76
C SER A 341 -10.77 -9.57 19.96
N ASP A 342 -9.64 -9.15 20.51
CA ASP A 342 -9.37 -7.76 20.92
C ASP A 342 -9.47 -6.77 19.75
N TRP A 343 -9.12 -7.21 18.53
CA TRP A 343 -9.15 -6.40 17.31
C TRP A 343 -10.05 -6.98 16.21
N ASP A 344 -11.02 -7.84 16.55
CA ASP A 344 -11.89 -8.49 15.57
C ASP A 344 -12.67 -7.48 14.72
N VAL A 345 -13.05 -6.32 15.28
CA VAL A 345 -13.70 -5.21 14.54
C VAL A 345 -12.89 -4.75 13.31
N MET A 346 -11.56 -4.93 13.34
CA MET A 346 -10.64 -4.62 12.24
C MET A 346 -10.21 -5.85 11.42
N TYR A 347 -10.76 -7.04 11.67
CA TYR A 347 -10.47 -8.24 10.88
C TYR A 347 -10.79 -8.03 9.39
N PRO A 348 -9.99 -8.58 8.45
CA PRO A 348 -8.74 -9.35 8.65
C PRO A 348 -7.47 -8.48 8.79
N VAL A 349 -7.61 -7.15 8.80
CA VAL A 349 -6.46 -6.24 8.88
C VAL A 349 -5.75 -6.37 10.24
N SER A 350 -6.50 -6.74 11.29
CA SER A 350 -5.98 -6.99 12.63
C SER A 350 -4.84 -8.02 12.67
N SER A 351 -4.83 -9.01 11.76
CA SER A 351 -3.78 -10.03 11.67
C SER A 351 -2.39 -9.45 11.34
N PHE A 352 -2.30 -8.19 10.90
CA PHE A 352 -1.05 -7.49 10.61
C PHE A 352 -0.59 -6.55 11.73
N PHE A 353 -1.35 -6.43 12.83
CA PHE A 353 -1.04 -5.46 13.87
C PHE A 353 0.02 -5.99 14.84
N ASP A 354 0.95 -5.12 15.19
CA ASP A 354 1.72 -5.20 16.43
C ASP A 354 0.95 -4.45 17.51
N THR A 355 0.58 -5.12 18.62
CA THR A 355 -0.42 -4.59 19.55
C THR A 355 0.03 -4.56 21.00
N TYR A 356 -0.50 -3.61 21.73
CA TYR A 356 -0.34 -3.45 23.18
C TYR A 356 -1.70 -3.20 23.81
N ARG A 357 -1.89 -3.62 25.05
CA ARG A 357 -3.07 -3.29 25.83
C ARG A 357 -2.76 -3.01 27.29
N PHE A 358 -3.63 -2.24 27.92
CA PHE A 358 -3.58 -2.01 29.35
C PHE A 358 -4.98 -1.64 29.90
N PRO A 359 -5.30 -2.03 31.15
CA PRO A 359 -6.53 -1.60 31.83
C PRO A 359 -6.61 -0.07 31.97
N ILE A 360 -7.80 0.49 31.78
CA ILE A 360 -8.07 1.92 31.99
C ILE A 360 -8.70 2.10 33.36
N ALA A 361 -8.18 3.04 34.15
CA ALA A 361 -8.85 3.47 35.37
C ALA A 361 -10.09 4.30 35.02
N VAL A 362 -11.27 3.76 35.31
CA VAL A 362 -12.54 4.43 35.01
C VAL A 362 -13.14 5.11 36.24
N ASP A 363 -13.61 6.34 36.03
CA ASP A 363 -14.36 7.12 37.00
C ASP A 363 -15.81 6.61 37.13
N ARG A 364 -16.61 7.31 37.94
CA ARG A 364 -18.01 6.92 38.16
C ARG A 364 -18.87 7.11 36.91
N GLU A 365 -18.62 8.17 36.15
CA GLU A 365 -19.39 8.47 34.93
C GLU A 365 -19.23 7.36 33.89
N ALA A 366 -18.00 6.90 33.67
CA ALA A 366 -17.70 5.81 32.74
C ALA A 366 -18.31 4.45 33.15
N ARG A 367 -18.42 4.20 34.46
CA ARG A 367 -19.05 2.98 34.99
C ARG A 367 -20.57 3.00 34.88
N ASP A 368 -21.17 4.17 35.07
CA ASP A 368 -22.62 4.36 35.02
C ASP A 368 -23.12 4.61 33.57
N PHE A 369 -22.21 4.77 32.60
CA PHE A 369 -22.52 4.99 31.20
C PHE A 369 -23.18 3.77 30.55
N GLN A 370 -24.28 4.00 29.82
CA GLN A 370 -24.95 2.96 29.05
C GLN A 370 -24.30 2.81 27.68
N TRP A 371 -23.37 1.86 27.59
CA TRP A 371 -22.71 1.51 26.33
C TRP A 371 -23.70 0.91 25.32
N PRO A 372 -23.60 1.25 24.02
CA PRO A 372 -24.39 0.58 23.00
C PRO A 372 -24.07 -0.92 23.00
N ASN A 373 -25.10 -1.73 22.81
CA ASN A 373 -24.98 -3.18 22.89
C ASN A 373 -25.64 -3.81 21.66
N MET A 374 -25.12 -4.96 21.24
CA MET A 374 -25.73 -5.76 20.20
C MET A 374 -26.99 -6.43 20.75
N GLY A 375 -28.15 -6.00 20.25
CA GLY A 375 -29.39 -6.74 20.47
C GLY A 375 -29.30 -8.09 19.77
N HIS A 376 -29.77 -9.16 20.40
CA HIS A 376 -29.78 -10.48 19.78
C HIS A 376 -31.02 -11.27 20.15
N TYR A 377 -31.45 -12.11 19.22
CA TYR A 377 -32.51 -13.08 19.38
C TYR A 377 -32.06 -14.42 18.80
N VAL A 378 -32.25 -15.48 19.58
CA VAL A 378 -31.91 -16.85 19.21
C VAL A 378 -33.19 -17.66 19.18
N GLN A 379 -33.41 -18.35 18.08
CA GLN A 379 -34.42 -19.40 17.97
C GLN A 379 -33.75 -20.72 17.60
N GLU A 380 -33.81 -21.68 18.52
CA GLU A 380 -33.47 -23.07 18.22
C GLU A 380 -34.63 -23.71 17.46
N VAL A 381 -34.35 -24.16 16.24
CA VAL A 381 -35.36 -24.78 15.36
C VAL A 381 -35.39 -26.29 15.59
N LYS A 382 -34.20 -26.90 15.72
CA LYS A 382 -34.05 -28.36 15.76
C LYS A 382 -32.74 -28.78 16.40
N TRP A 383 -32.77 -29.85 17.20
CA TRP A 383 -31.59 -30.56 17.68
C TRP A 383 -31.79 -32.07 17.48
N GLU A 384 -31.22 -32.65 16.43
CA GLU A 384 -31.34 -34.08 16.12
C GLU A 384 -30.07 -34.62 15.49
N TYR A 385 -29.71 -35.88 15.80
CA TYR A 385 -28.59 -36.59 15.18
C TYR A 385 -27.23 -35.84 15.22
N GLY A 386 -26.97 -35.07 16.29
CA GLY A 386 -25.75 -34.27 16.42
C GLY A 386 -25.73 -33.00 15.56
N MET A 387 -26.87 -32.61 15.00
CA MET A 387 -27.07 -31.38 14.24
C MET A 387 -27.97 -30.41 15.00
N ARG A 388 -27.53 -29.15 15.09
CA ARG A 388 -28.26 -28.05 15.72
C ARG A 388 -28.59 -26.98 14.69
N ASP A 389 -29.87 -26.73 14.48
CA ASP A 389 -30.39 -25.70 13.59
C ASP A 389 -30.77 -24.44 14.37
N LEU A 390 -30.09 -23.34 14.07
CA LEU A 390 -30.22 -22.04 14.74
C LEU A 390 -30.67 -20.97 13.75
N LYS A 391 -31.62 -20.15 14.19
CA LYS A 391 -31.94 -18.86 13.57
C LYS A 391 -31.54 -17.75 14.52
N LEU A 392 -30.60 -16.93 14.09
CA LEU A 392 -30.02 -15.84 14.86
C LEU A 392 -30.41 -14.52 14.20
N ARG A 393 -30.87 -13.57 15.00
CA ARG A 393 -31.13 -12.19 14.59
C ARG A 393 -30.33 -11.26 15.46
N PHE A 394 -29.59 -10.36 14.85
CA PHE A 394 -28.75 -9.36 15.51
C PHE A 394 -29.23 -7.96 15.16
N ASP A 395 -29.16 -7.04 16.13
CA ASP A 395 -29.50 -5.63 16.00
C ASP A 395 -28.29 -4.78 16.42
N PHE A 396 -27.70 -4.11 15.44
CA PHE A 396 -26.50 -3.30 15.56
C PHE A 396 -26.79 -1.80 15.59
N ARG A 397 -27.98 -1.37 16.05
CA ARG A 397 -28.29 0.07 16.18
C ARG A 397 -27.26 0.80 17.04
N GLY A 398 -26.69 1.87 16.48
CA GLY A 398 -25.63 2.65 17.13
C GLY A 398 -24.23 2.04 17.04
N LEU A 399 -24.08 0.92 16.33
CA LEU A 399 -22.81 0.23 16.12
C LEU A 399 -22.40 0.24 14.64
N VAL A 400 -21.10 0.26 14.39
CA VAL A 400 -20.52 0.29 13.04
C VAL A 400 -19.45 -0.78 12.90
N TRP A 401 -19.36 -1.35 11.70
CA TRP A 401 -18.47 -2.46 11.34
C TRP A 401 -18.53 -3.63 12.33
N PRO A 402 -19.72 -4.13 12.69
CA PRO A 402 -19.83 -5.27 13.57
C PRO A 402 -19.15 -6.50 12.99
N VAL A 403 -18.48 -7.24 13.86
CA VAL A 403 -17.85 -8.53 13.55
C VAL A 403 -18.33 -9.57 14.53
N LEU A 404 -18.77 -10.71 14.00
CA LEU A 404 -19.13 -11.91 14.75
C LEU A 404 -18.04 -12.96 14.54
N ALA A 405 -17.51 -13.53 15.62
CA ALA A 405 -16.51 -14.57 15.59
C ALA A 405 -16.93 -15.77 16.44
N PHE A 406 -16.90 -16.98 15.87
CA PHE A 406 -17.28 -18.20 16.59
C PHE A 406 -16.56 -19.42 16.03
N GLU A 407 -16.33 -20.42 16.88
CA GLU A 407 -15.72 -21.68 16.47
C GLU A 407 -16.80 -22.75 16.33
N ALA A 408 -16.95 -23.31 15.13
CA ALA A 408 -17.95 -24.34 14.88
C ALA A 408 -17.63 -25.19 13.63
N SER A 409 -18.19 -26.39 13.60
CA SER A 409 -18.32 -27.19 12.37
C SER A 409 -19.63 -26.78 11.67
N VAL A 410 -19.55 -25.89 10.69
CA VAL A 410 -20.74 -25.36 10.00
C VAL A 410 -21.10 -26.29 8.83
N LEU A 411 -22.28 -26.90 8.89
CA LEU A 411 -22.77 -27.79 7.84
C LEU A 411 -23.55 -27.02 6.76
N GLN A 412 -24.35 -26.03 7.19
CA GLN A 412 -25.09 -25.12 6.32
C GLN A 412 -25.18 -23.74 6.96
N TRP A 413 -25.29 -22.71 6.13
CA TRP A 413 -25.52 -21.33 6.56
C TRP A 413 -26.34 -20.56 5.52
N SER A 414 -26.81 -19.36 5.86
CA SER A 414 -27.64 -18.51 4.98
C SER A 414 -26.89 -17.87 3.80
N PHE A 415 -25.58 -18.04 3.66
CA PHE A 415 -24.82 -17.48 2.53
C PHE A 415 -24.89 -18.34 1.26
N ASN A 416 -24.71 -17.71 0.10
CA ASN A 416 -24.84 -18.33 -1.23
C ASN A 416 -23.63 -19.18 -1.67
N PHE A 417 -22.82 -19.66 -0.73
CA PHE A 417 -21.65 -20.51 -0.98
C PHE A 417 -21.54 -21.58 0.11
N PRO A 418 -20.91 -22.73 -0.16
CA PRO A 418 -20.81 -23.80 0.84
C PRO A 418 -19.89 -23.39 2.02
N PRO A 419 -20.23 -23.76 3.27
CA PRO A 419 -19.35 -23.53 4.42
C PRO A 419 -18.13 -24.46 4.43
N PRO A 420 -17.04 -24.08 5.12
CA PRO A 420 -15.96 -25.01 5.46
C PRO A 420 -16.49 -26.12 6.37
N VAL A 421 -16.23 -27.39 6.02
CA VAL A 421 -16.78 -28.55 6.75
C VAL A 421 -16.00 -28.83 8.05
N GLU A 422 -14.75 -28.37 8.14
CA GLU A 422 -13.90 -28.55 9.30
C GLU A 422 -14.29 -27.64 10.47
N LYS A 423 -14.07 -28.09 11.71
CA LYS A 423 -14.22 -27.23 12.88
C LYS A 423 -13.11 -26.18 12.84
N MET A 424 -13.51 -24.92 12.67
CA MET A 424 -12.59 -23.79 12.64
C MET A 424 -13.29 -22.54 13.20
N ARG A 425 -12.51 -21.48 13.42
CA ARG A 425 -13.04 -20.16 13.75
C ARG A 425 -13.49 -19.43 12.50
N HIS A 426 -14.74 -18.99 12.52
CA HIS A 426 -15.37 -18.20 11.47
C HIS A 426 -15.42 -16.75 11.91
N HIS A 427 -15.10 -15.82 11.00
CA HIS A 427 -15.28 -14.38 11.19
C HIS A 427 -16.29 -13.87 10.16
N ILE A 428 -17.39 -13.29 10.63
CA ILE A 428 -18.42 -12.68 9.78
C ILE A 428 -18.36 -11.17 10.01
N LYS A 429 -17.89 -10.45 8.99
CA LYS A 429 -17.94 -8.99 8.97
C LYS A 429 -19.29 -8.55 8.44
N VAL A 430 -20.06 -7.89 9.28
CA VAL A 430 -21.44 -7.48 8.97
C VAL A 430 -21.39 -6.04 8.44
N ALA A 431 -21.74 -5.88 7.17
CA ALA A 431 -21.78 -4.59 6.49
C ALA A 431 -23.21 -3.99 6.54
N THR A 432 -23.69 -3.70 7.75
CA THR A 432 -24.98 -3.02 7.96
C THR A 432 -24.83 -1.52 7.72
N ALA A 433 -25.87 -0.90 7.18
CA ALA A 433 -25.98 0.56 7.10
C ALA A 433 -26.75 1.11 8.30
N ALA A 434 -26.67 2.42 8.54
CA ALA A 434 -27.34 3.05 9.69
C ALA A 434 -28.88 2.90 9.64
N ASP A 435 -29.44 2.77 8.44
CA ASP A 435 -30.84 2.55 8.13
C ASP A 435 -31.26 1.06 8.12
N GLU A 436 -30.30 0.14 7.96
CA GLU A 436 -30.53 -1.30 8.00
C GLU A 436 -29.62 -1.99 9.03
N PRO A 437 -29.89 -1.83 10.34
CA PRO A 437 -29.02 -2.31 11.42
C PRO A 437 -29.24 -3.79 11.77
N ILE A 438 -30.17 -4.47 11.10
CA ILE A 438 -30.56 -5.85 11.41
C ILE A 438 -29.80 -6.83 10.52
N PHE A 439 -29.27 -7.88 11.13
CA PHE A 439 -28.61 -8.98 10.41
C PHE A 439 -29.17 -10.32 10.87
N ASP A 440 -29.65 -11.13 9.91
CA ASP A 440 -30.17 -12.46 10.15
C ASP A 440 -29.17 -13.53 9.67
N LEU A 441 -28.88 -14.49 10.54
CA LEU A 441 -27.96 -15.59 10.29
C LEU A 441 -28.61 -16.92 10.66
N ASN A 442 -28.75 -17.80 9.66
CA ASN A 442 -29.22 -19.16 9.90
C ASN A 442 -28.01 -20.10 9.84
N LEU A 443 -27.87 -20.99 10.82
CA LEU A 443 -26.77 -21.94 10.92
C LEU A 443 -27.30 -23.35 11.18
N THR A 444 -26.73 -24.32 10.49
CA THR A 444 -26.81 -25.73 10.86
C THR A 444 -25.42 -26.19 11.27
N LEU A 445 -25.26 -26.54 12.54
CA LEU A 445 -23.98 -26.86 13.15
C LEU A 445 -23.89 -28.33 13.52
N ARG A 446 -22.71 -28.94 13.38
CA ARG A 446 -22.40 -30.21 14.04
C ARG A 446 -21.87 -29.92 15.45
N MET A 447 -22.58 -30.40 16.46
CA MET A 447 -22.28 -30.13 17.87
C MET A 447 -22.47 -31.38 18.73
N GLU A 448 -21.62 -31.55 19.74
CA GLU A 448 -21.79 -32.60 20.74
C GLU A 448 -22.91 -32.24 21.73
N PRO A 449 -23.60 -33.24 22.32
CA PRO A 449 -24.62 -32.98 23.33
C PRO A 449 -24.08 -32.14 24.51
N GLY A 450 -24.68 -30.98 24.75
CA GLY A 450 -24.28 -30.05 25.83
C GLY A 450 -23.17 -29.06 25.46
N GLU A 451 -22.64 -29.11 24.23
CA GLU A 451 -21.76 -28.07 23.70
C GLU A 451 -22.56 -26.77 23.50
N THR A 452 -21.97 -25.63 23.88
CA THR A 452 -22.58 -24.29 23.71
C THR A 452 -21.82 -23.52 22.63
N LEU A 453 -22.54 -22.79 21.78
CA LEU A 453 -21.92 -21.96 20.77
C LEU A 453 -21.57 -20.61 21.38
N LYS A 454 -20.27 -20.31 21.46
CA LYS A 454 -19.80 -19.00 21.90
C LYS A 454 -19.62 -18.09 20.70
N ILE A 455 -20.38 -17.01 20.65
CA ILE A 455 -20.24 -15.98 19.62
C ILE A 455 -19.62 -14.74 20.27
N HIS A 456 -18.35 -14.52 19.94
CA HIS A 456 -17.66 -13.27 20.21
C HIS A 456 -18.18 -12.22 19.25
N TRP A 457 -18.41 -11.01 19.74
CA TRP A 457 -18.80 -9.90 18.89
C TRP A 457 -18.03 -8.65 19.28
N SER A 458 -17.74 -7.81 18.30
CA SER A 458 -17.14 -6.50 18.50
C SER A 458 -17.66 -5.51 17.46
N ALA A 459 -17.76 -4.25 17.83
CA ALA A 459 -18.16 -3.17 16.92
C ALA A 459 -17.65 -1.82 17.42
N PHE A 460 -17.50 -0.87 16.50
CA PHE A 460 -17.26 0.52 16.88
C PHE A 460 -18.56 1.18 17.34
N ASP A 461 -18.47 1.96 18.42
CA ASP A 461 -19.53 2.88 18.81
C ASP A 461 -19.56 4.03 17.81
N LEU A 462 -20.68 4.16 17.08
CA LEU A 462 -20.88 5.17 16.04
C LEU A 462 -20.59 6.59 16.56
N ASN A 463 -20.79 6.86 17.85
CA ASN A 463 -20.68 8.22 18.41
C ASN A 463 -19.28 8.55 18.97
N GLN A 464 -18.35 7.59 19.01
CA GLN A 464 -17.07 7.74 19.71
C GLN A 464 -15.85 7.43 18.81
N MET A 465 -15.91 7.76 17.51
CA MET A 465 -14.83 7.54 16.54
C MET A 465 -14.00 8.80 16.28
N ILE A 466 -12.68 8.66 16.16
CA ILE A 466 -11.72 9.73 15.83
C ILE A 466 -10.80 9.30 14.66
N PRO A 467 -10.69 10.10 13.59
CA PRO A 467 -11.46 11.32 13.33
C PRO A 467 -12.95 10.98 13.08
N GLY A 468 -13.82 11.97 13.21
CA GLY A 468 -15.21 11.83 12.77
C GLY A 468 -16.23 12.19 13.84
N THR A 469 -16.81 11.18 14.47
CA THR A 469 -18.05 11.35 15.23
C THR A 469 -17.85 11.75 16.68
N ALA A 470 -16.73 11.39 17.32
CA ALA A 470 -16.50 11.68 18.73
C ALA A 470 -16.68 13.16 19.08
N SER A 471 -16.03 14.06 18.34
CA SER A 471 -16.09 15.51 18.61
C SER A 471 -17.44 16.15 18.31
N ARG A 472 -18.31 15.50 17.51
CA ARG A 472 -19.57 16.06 17.03
C ARG A 472 -20.80 15.43 17.66
N LEU A 473 -20.80 14.12 17.88
CA LEU A 473 -21.94 13.33 18.30
C LEU A 473 -21.86 12.92 19.77
N GLY A 474 -20.65 12.63 20.28
CA GLY A 474 -20.45 12.16 21.64
C GLY A 474 -19.23 12.74 22.34
N PRO A 475 -18.98 14.07 22.33
CA PRO A 475 -17.74 14.62 22.86
C PRO A 475 -17.57 14.36 24.37
N ASP A 476 -18.67 14.26 25.10
CA ASP A 476 -18.68 14.05 26.55
C ASP A 476 -18.76 12.57 26.95
N MET A 477 -18.82 11.64 25.98
CA MET A 477 -18.89 10.21 26.29
C MET A 477 -17.54 9.68 26.80
N PRO A 478 -17.53 8.59 27.61
CA PRO A 478 -16.32 8.14 28.30
C PRO A 478 -15.11 7.83 27.39
N ALA A 479 -15.31 7.14 26.27
CA ALA A 479 -14.22 6.87 25.34
C ALA A 479 -13.81 8.15 24.61
N SER A 480 -14.76 8.96 24.14
CA SER A 480 -14.47 10.22 23.45
C SER A 480 -13.60 11.15 24.29
N LYS A 481 -13.90 11.32 25.59
CA LYS A 481 -13.09 12.16 26.51
C LYS A 481 -11.63 11.74 26.53
N LEU A 482 -11.36 10.43 26.72
CA LEU A 482 -10.00 9.90 26.75
C LEU A 482 -9.32 10.00 25.37
N LEU A 483 -10.04 9.63 24.31
CA LEU A 483 -9.48 9.58 22.96
C LEU A 483 -9.20 10.99 22.39
N LEU A 484 -10.01 11.99 22.72
CA LEU A 484 -9.78 13.39 22.34
C LEU A 484 -8.58 13.98 23.10
N ASP A 485 -8.47 13.75 24.42
CA ASP A 485 -7.28 14.16 25.20
C ASP A 485 -6.02 13.48 24.66
N LEU A 486 -6.10 12.19 24.32
CA LEU A 486 -5.01 11.45 23.71
C LEU A 486 -4.61 12.02 22.35
N ASP A 487 -5.57 12.40 21.51
CA ASP A 487 -5.33 12.99 20.18
C ASP A 487 -4.55 14.31 20.28
N GLU A 488 -5.00 15.20 21.17
CA GLU A 488 -4.39 16.51 21.40
C GLU A 488 -2.98 16.35 21.97
N TRP A 489 -2.85 15.56 23.04
CA TRP A 489 -1.56 15.29 23.67
C TRP A 489 -0.56 14.62 22.71
N ALA A 490 -0.99 13.64 21.91
CA ALA A 490 -0.12 12.97 20.96
C ALA A 490 0.30 13.91 19.84
N THR A 491 -0.60 14.76 19.36
CA THR A 491 -0.29 15.78 18.36
C THR A 491 0.79 16.74 18.87
N GLU A 492 0.71 17.17 20.12
CA GLU A 492 1.75 18.01 20.74
C GLU A 492 3.07 17.26 20.93
N LYS A 493 3.03 16.06 21.53
CA LYS A 493 4.23 15.29 21.88
C LYS A 493 5.04 14.88 20.65
N TRP A 494 4.38 14.48 19.57
CA TRP A 494 5.04 14.04 18.33
C TRP A 494 4.93 15.07 17.20
N ASN A 495 4.56 16.32 17.50
CA ASN A 495 4.42 17.39 16.51
C ASN A 495 3.61 16.95 15.26
N GLY A 496 2.55 16.17 15.46
CA GLY A 496 1.71 15.64 14.38
C GLY A 496 2.35 14.58 13.48
N ASP A 497 3.48 13.97 13.86
CA ASP A 497 4.12 12.89 13.08
C ASP A 497 3.38 11.54 13.20
N LEU A 498 2.33 11.46 14.02
CA LEU A 498 1.44 10.31 14.13
C LEU A 498 0.12 10.59 13.41
N ASP A 499 -0.39 9.60 12.67
CA ASP A 499 -1.75 9.58 12.14
C ASP A 499 -2.54 8.53 12.91
N MET A 500 -3.40 9.02 13.80
CA MET A 500 -4.13 8.19 14.74
C MET A 500 -5.55 7.92 14.23
N VAL A 501 -5.92 6.65 14.14
CA VAL A 501 -7.30 6.22 13.96
C VAL A 501 -7.74 5.58 15.26
N MET A 502 -8.77 6.15 15.88
CA MET A 502 -9.18 5.77 17.21
C MET A 502 -10.69 5.57 17.29
N SER A 503 -11.12 4.67 18.18
CA SER A 503 -12.55 4.47 18.40
C SER A 503 -12.85 3.98 19.80
N GLY A 504 -14.01 4.39 20.32
CA GLY A 504 -14.75 3.58 21.29
C GLY A 504 -15.18 2.28 20.60
N THR A 505 -14.80 1.16 21.20
CA THR A 505 -15.18 -0.18 20.78
C THR A 505 -15.99 -0.80 21.91
N VAL A 506 -17.05 -1.51 21.55
CA VAL A 506 -17.75 -2.40 22.46
C VAL A 506 -17.61 -3.83 21.98
N CYS A 507 -17.44 -4.75 22.92
CA CYS A 507 -17.37 -6.17 22.61
C CYS A 507 -18.09 -7.01 23.65
N GLY A 508 -18.26 -8.30 23.36
CA GLY A 508 -18.79 -9.25 24.31
C GLY A 508 -18.84 -10.65 23.73
N VAL A 509 -19.31 -11.57 24.56
CA VAL A 509 -19.54 -12.98 24.22
C VAL A 509 -20.98 -13.33 24.59
N ILE A 510 -21.72 -13.84 23.63
CA ILE A 510 -23.02 -14.47 23.88
C ILE A 510 -22.85 -15.99 23.83
N ASN A 511 -23.53 -16.69 24.74
CA ASN A 511 -23.60 -18.15 24.75
C ASN A 511 -24.96 -18.55 24.17
N VAL A 512 -24.91 -19.30 23.07
CA VAL A 512 -26.07 -19.74 22.30
C VAL A 512 -26.28 -21.23 22.48
#